data_AF-A0A940EAF1-F1
#
_entry.id   AF-A0A940EAF1-F1
#
_cell.length_a   1.000
_cell.length_b   1.000
_cell.length_c   1.000
_cell.angle_alpha   90.00
_cell.angle_beta   90.00
_cell.angle_gamma   90.00
#
_symmetry.space_group_name_H-M   'P 1'
#
loop_
_entity.id
_entity.type
_entity.pdbx_description
1 polymer ?
#
loop_
_entity_poly.entity_id
_entity_poly.type
_entity_poly.pdbx_seq_one_letter_code
_entity_poly.pdbx_strand_id
1 'polypeptide(L)'
;MSSSNSERSYKIGELAKLSGLSVRSIRGYEEMGIISSIRSEGGTRYYSEAGLTIAKLAHRMRNLNIPVTTIQEIATKRRDFETGDMSSAAITDILESLSDELRGQAARMLELEDEVMRTLRIIRGCRGCQNLPSAKTCPDCPMEKSDAKTDLSQMIWHDS
;
A
#
# COMPACT_ATOMS: atom_id res chain seq x y z
N MET A 1 -32.13 -22.50 22.72
CA MET A 1 -32.79 -22.40 21.39
C MET A 1 -31.79 -21.82 20.42
N SER A 2 -31.29 -22.69 19.53
CA SER A 2 -30.16 -22.46 18.63
C SER A 2 -30.51 -21.47 17.52
N SER A 3 -29.73 -20.40 17.41
CA SER A 3 -29.62 -19.65 16.15
C SER A 3 -28.36 -20.16 15.44
N SER A 4 -28.54 -21.06 14.48
CA SER A 4 -27.49 -21.49 13.56
C SER A 4 -27.16 -20.31 12.64
N ASN A 5 -26.21 -19.46 13.05
CA ASN A 5 -25.66 -18.45 12.18
C ASN A 5 -24.84 -19.20 11.11
N SER A 6 -25.38 -19.37 9.91
CA SER A 6 -24.59 -19.94 8.81
C SER A 6 -23.47 -18.94 8.49
N GLU A 7 -22.27 -19.21 8.98
CA GLU A 7 -21.11 -18.39 8.63
C GLU A 7 -20.97 -18.39 7.11
N ARG A 8 -20.96 -17.19 6.52
CA ARG A 8 -20.77 -17.04 5.08
C ARG A 8 -19.45 -17.69 4.70
N SER A 9 -19.52 -18.53 3.67
CA SER A 9 -18.36 -19.19 3.10
C SER A 9 -18.32 -18.97 1.60
N TYR A 10 -17.10 -18.92 1.07
CA TYR A 10 -16.82 -18.54 -0.31
C TYR A 10 -15.99 -19.62 -0.98
N LYS A 11 -16.32 -19.99 -2.21
CA LYS A 11 -15.40 -20.78 -3.05
C LYS A 11 -14.22 -19.91 -3.46
N ILE A 12 -13.11 -20.55 -3.87
CA ILE A 12 -11.88 -19.83 -4.25
C ILE A 12 -12.09 -18.76 -5.33
N GLY A 13 -12.96 -19.02 -6.31
CA GLY A 13 -13.28 -18.06 -7.38
C GLY A 13 -14.09 -16.86 -6.89
N GLU A 14 -15.02 -17.09 -5.94
CA GLU A 14 -15.79 -16.02 -5.31
C GLU A 14 -14.88 -15.16 -4.44
N LEU A 15 -14.02 -15.80 -3.64
CA LEU A 15 -13.03 -15.11 -2.81
C LEU A 15 -12.10 -14.25 -3.69
N ALA A 16 -11.63 -14.78 -4.82
CA ALA A 16 -10.80 -14.04 -5.78
C ALA A 16 -11.49 -12.77 -6.26
N LYS A 17 -12.73 -12.91 -6.76
CA LYS A 17 -13.54 -11.80 -7.24
C LYS A 17 -13.78 -10.74 -6.16
N LEU A 18 -14.15 -11.17 -4.95
CA LEU A 18 -14.50 -10.27 -3.85
C LEU A 18 -13.28 -9.59 -3.21
N SER A 19 -12.12 -10.24 -3.22
CA SER A 19 -10.87 -9.69 -2.64
C SER A 19 -10.04 -8.88 -3.64
N GLY A 20 -10.33 -8.98 -4.94
CA GLY A 20 -9.49 -8.37 -5.99
C GLY A 20 -8.19 -9.14 -6.26
N LEU A 21 -8.02 -10.32 -5.67
CA LEU A 21 -6.85 -11.16 -5.84
C LEU A 21 -7.05 -12.20 -6.93
N SER A 22 -5.94 -12.65 -7.53
CA SER A 22 -5.96 -13.82 -8.38
C SER A 22 -6.18 -15.09 -7.55
N VAL A 23 -6.75 -16.14 -8.17
CA VAL A 23 -6.83 -17.48 -7.56
C VAL A 23 -5.43 -17.99 -7.14
N ARG A 24 -4.39 -17.68 -7.93
CA ARG A 24 -3.00 -18.01 -7.61
C ARG A 24 -2.55 -17.33 -6.31
N SER A 25 -2.86 -16.04 -6.14
CA SER A 25 -2.53 -15.28 -4.93
C SER A 25 -3.22 -15.86 -3.70
N ILE A 26 -4.49 -16.24 -3.82
CA ILE A 26 -5.24 -16.89 -2.72
C ILE A 26 -4.59 -18.22 -2.32
N ARG A 27 -4.19 -19.06 -3.29
CA ARG A 27 -3.47 -20.30 -3.00
C ARG A 27 -2.15 -20.03 -2.29
N GLY A 28 -1.38 -19.04 -2.76
CA GLY A 28 -0.14 -18.64 -2.09
C GLY A 28 -0.37 -18.16 -0.66
N TYR A 29 -1.43 -17.38 -0.42
CA TYR A 29 -1.80 -16.93 0.93
C TYR A 29 -2.25 -18.07 1.82
N GLU A 30 -2.94 -19.07 1.27
CA GLU A 30 -3.29 -20.30 1.96
C GLU A 30 -2.04 -21.11 2.34
N GLU A 31 -1.09 -21.28 1.39
CA GLU A 31 0.18 -21.97 1.60
C GLU A 31 1.06 -21.28 2.66
N MET A 32 1.08 -19.94 2.67
CA MET A 32 1.77 -19.15 3.70
C MET A 32 1.03 -19.14 5.05
N GLY A 33 -0.20 -19.65 5.11
CA GLY A 33 -1.02 -19.66 6.31
C GLY A 33 -1.64 -18.30 6.67
N ILE A 34 -1.63 -17.33 5.75
CA ILE A 34 -2.26 -16.01 5.91
C ILE A 34 -3.78 -16.15 5.98
N ILE A 35 -4.33 -17.05 5.16
CA ILE A 35 -5.75 -17.43 5.18
C ILE A 35 -5.85 -18.96 5.27
N SER A 36 -6.99 -19.46 5.73
CA SER A 36 -7.27 -20.88 5.81
C SER A 36 -8.53 -21.24 5.05
N SER A 37 -8.61 -22.49 4.58
CA SER A 37 -9.79 -23.06 3.94
C SER A 37 -10.26 -24.32 4.66
N ILE A 38 -11.55 -24.62 4.55
CA ILE A 38 -12.14 -25.89 4.95
C ILE A 38 -12.57 -26.61 3.68
N ARG A 39 -12.39 -27.93 3.62
CA ARG A 39 -12.87 -28.75 2.51
C ARG A 39 -14.25 -29.32 2.80
N SER A 40 -15.17 -29.21 1.86
CA SER A 40 -16.43 -29.97 1.88
C SER A 40 -16.16 -31.47 1.65
N GLU A 41 -17.16 -32.33 1.90
CA GLU A 41 -17.10 -33.77 1.58
C GLU A 41 -16.68 -34.05 0.12
N GLY A 42 -17.17 -33.25 -0.84
CA GLY A 42 -16.76 -33.34 -2.25
C GLY A 42 -15.39 -32.72 -2.59
N GLY A 43 -14.54 -32.41 -1.60
CA GLY A 43 -13.18 -31.89 -1.78
C GLY A 43 -13.04 -30.42 -2.19
N THR A 44 -14.15 -29.68 -2.30
CA THR A 44 -14.14 -28.24 -2.65
C THR A 44 -13.67 -27.39 -1.47
N ARG A 45 -12.77 -26.44 -1.71
CA ARG A 45 -12.31 -25.46 -0.70
C ARG A 45 -13.33 -24.34 -0.50
N TYR A 46 -13.59 -24.04 0.76
CA TYR A 46 -14.40 -22.92 1.23
C TYR A 46 -13.60 -22.07 2.20
N TYR A 47 -13.74 -20.75 2.06
CA TYR A 47 -13.08 -19.74 2.90
C TYR A 47 -14.14 -18.96 3.66
N SER A 48 -13.87 -18.64 4.93
CA SER A 48 -14.81 -17.89 5.76
C SER A 48 -14.84 -16.39 5.41
N GLU A 49 -15.84 -15.68 5.94
CA GLU A 49 -15.89 -14.21 5.92
C GLU A 49 -14.63 -13.56 6.52
N ALA A 50 -14.08 -14.13 7.58
CA ALA A 50 -12.81 -13.67 8.16
C ALA A 50 -11.65 -13.84 7.16
N GLY A 51 -11.60 -14.97 6.45
CA GLY A 51 -10.64 -15.20 5.36
C GLY A 51 -10.76 -14.17 4.24
N LEU A 52 -11.98 -13.78 3.86
CA LEU A 52 -12.19 -12.70 2.88
C LEU A 52 -11.69 -11.35 3.39
N THR A 53 -11.96 -11.04 4.66
CA THR A 53 -11.52 -9.79 5.29
C THR A 53 -9.99 -9.68 5.31
N ILE A 54 -9.31 -10.77 5.70
CA ILE A 54 -7.85 -10.85 5.70
C ILE A 54 -7.30 -10.75 4.27
N ALA A 55 -7.89 -11.45 3.29
CA ALA A 55 -7.47 -11.37 1.90
C ALA A 55 -7.57 -9.94 1.34
N LYS A 56 -8.66 -9.22 1.63
CA LYS A 56 -8.81 -7.80 1.26
C LYS A 56 -7.77 -6.91 1.92
N LEU A 57 -7.48 -7.13 3.20
CA LEU A 57 -6.44 -6.38 3.92
C LEU A 57 -5.06 -6.64 3.32
N ALA A 58 -4.70 -7.90 3.10
CA ALA A 58 -3.45 -8.29 2.47
C ALA A 58 -3.29 -7.65 1.08
N HIS A 59 -4.36 -7.60 0.27
CA HIS A 59 -4.35 -6.91 -1.01
C HIS A 59 -4.04 -5.41 -0.87
N ARG A 60 -4.71 -4.71 0.06
CA ARG A 60 -4.42 -3.29 0.34
C ARG A 60 -2.99 -3.06 0.79
N MET A 61 -2.48 -3.88 1.71
CA MET A 61 -1.11 -3.79 2.20
C MET A 61 -0.09 -4.00 1.07
N ARG A 62 -0.32 -4.98 0.19
CA ARG A 62 0.54 -5.21 -0.99
C ARG A 62 0.53 -4.05 -1.97
N ASN A 63 -0.60 -3.35 -2.14
CA ASN A 63 -0.67 -2.16 -2.99
C ASN A 63 0.10 -0.96 -2.39
N LEU A 64 0.37 -0.98 -1.09
CA LEU A 64 1.25 -0.05 -0.39
C LEU A 64 2.69 -0.57 -0.26
N ASN A 65 3.07 -1.53 -1.11
CA ASN A 65 4.39 -2.17 -1.13
C ASN A 65 4.81 -2.87 0.17
N ILE A 66 3.91 -3.08 1.12
CA ILE A 66 4.22 -3.82 2.35
C ILE A 66 4.60 -5.26 1.99
N PRO A 67 5.73 -5.80 2.48
CA PRO A 67 6.17 -7.15 2.15
C PRO A 67 5.15 -8.22 2.55
N VAL A 68 5.01 -9.25 1.69
CA VAL A 68 4.14 -10.39 2.01
C VAL A 68 4.62 -11.15 3.24
N THR A 69 5.93 -11.10 3.51
CA THR A 69 6.56 -11.66 4.72
C THR A 69 6.04 -11.00 5.99
N THR A 70 5.89 -9.66 6.01
CA THR A 70 5.29 -8.93 7.13
C THR A 70 3.83 -9.31 7.34
N ILE A 71 3.06 -9.43 6.24
CA ILE A 71 1.66 -9.86 6.29
C ILE A 71 1.54 -11.29 6.85
N GLN A 72 2.42 -12.19 6.40
CA GLN A 72 2.50 -13.55 6.90
C GLN A 72 2.84 -13.56 8.38
N GLU A 73 3.86 -12.82 8.79
CA GLU A 73 4.27 -12.74 10.19
C GLU A 73 3.10 -12.33 11.08
N ILE A 74 2.40 -11.23 10.76
CA ILE A 74 1.22 -10.78 11.51
C ILE A 74 0.14 -11.88 11.57
N ALA A 75 -0.14 -12.54 10.44
CA ALA A 75 -1.19 -13.55 10.35
C ALA A 75 -0.87 -14.86 11.10
N THR A 76 0.41 -15.18 11.29
CA THR A 76 0.84 -16.44 11.90
C THR A 76 1.42 -16.29 13.30
N LYS A 77 1.88 -15.10 13.71
CA LYS A 77 2.61 -14.87 14.97
C LYS A 77 1.92 -15.44 16.19
N ARG A 78 0.59 -15.33 16.27
CA ARG A 78 -0.21 -15.88 17.37
C ARG A 78 0.05 -17.37 17.61
N ARG A 79 0.37 -18.14 16.56
CA ARG A 79 0.57 -19.59 16.63
C ARG A 79 1.85 -19.98 17.39
N ASP A 80 2.78 -19.04 17.54
CA ASP A 80 4.05 -19.27 18.22
C ASP A 80 3.95 -19.17 19.76
N PHE A 81 2.78 -18.78 20.27
CA PHE A 81 2.56 -18.52 21.70
C PHE A 81 1.39 -19.36 22.23
N GLU A 82 1.43 -19.68 23.51
CA GLU A 82 0.35 -20.44 24.16
C GLU A 82 -0.88 -19.55 24.44
N THR A 83 -0.65 -18.36 24.98
CA THR A 83 -1.71 -17.43 25.40
C THR A 83 -1.80 -16.21 24.48
N GLY A 84 -2.97 -15.55 24.48
CA GLY A 84 -3.17 -14.30 23.75
C GLY A 84 -2.29 -13.17 24.29
N ASP A 85 -2.08 -13.13 25.60
CA ASP A 85 -1.27 -12.11 26.28
C ASP A 85 0.18 -12.12 25.79
N MET A 86 0.84 -13.29 25.77
CA MET A 86 2.21 -13.41 25.26
C MET A 86 2.33 -13.02 23.79
N SER A 87 1.36 -13.42 22.96
CA SER A 87 1.36 -13.02 21.55
C SER A 87 1.10 -11.53 21.35
N SER A 88 0.42 -10.87 22.29
CA SER A 88 0.02 -9.47 22.14
C SER A 88 1.21 -8.53 22.16
N ALA A 89 2.20 -8.80 23.00
CA ALA A 89 3.45 -8.05 23.03
C ALA A 89 4.20 -8.18 21.69
N ALA A 90 4.44 -9.42 21.24
CA ALA A 90 5.16 -9.68 19.99
C ALA A 90 4.43 -9.13 18.74
N ILE A 91 3.09 -9.15 18.73
CA ILE A 91 2.29 -8.56 17.65
C ILE A 91 2.33 -7.03 17.71
N THR A 92 2.31 -6.44 18.91
CA THR A 92 2.43 -4.99 19.10
C THR A 92 3.70 -4.46 18.45
N ASP A 93 4.86 -5.09 18.71
CA ASP A 93 6.14 -4.67 18.12
C ASP A 93 6.10 -4.67 16.58
N ILE A 94 5.49 -5.69 15.96
CA ILE A 94 5.35 -5.79 14.50
C ILE A 94 4.45 -4.68 13.97
N LEU A 95 3.33 -4.39 14.66
CA LEU A 95 2.38 -3.37 14.23
C LEU A 95 2.90 -1.95 14.44
N GLU A 96 3.70 -1.70 15.48
CA GLU A 96 4.38 -0.42 15.69
C GLU A 96 5.41 -0.16 14.58
N SER A 97 6.24 -1.16 14.27
CA SER A 97 7.20 -1.09 13.16
C SER A 97 6.51 -0.83 11.81
N LEU A 98 5.41 -1.54 11.53
CA LEU A 98 4.60 -1.31 10.34
C LEU A 98 3.98 0.09 10.31
N SER A 99 3.50 0.58 11.45
CA SER A 99 2.95 1.94 11.57
C SER A 99 4.01 2.99 11.24
N ASP A 100 5.24 2.83 11.74
CA ASP A 100 6.34 3.75 11.45
C ASP A 100 6.80 3.68 9.99
N GLU A 101 6.82 2.49 9.39
CA GLU A 101 7.08 2.34 7.95
C GLU A 101 6.03 3.10 7.13
N LEU A 102 4.74 2.92 7.45
CA LEU A 102 3.64 3.60 6.77
C LEU A 102 3.70 5.13 6.93
N ARG A 103 4.02 5.62 8.13
CA ARG A 103 4.24 7.06 8.38
C ARG A 103 5.40 7.59 7.54
N GLY A 104 6.51 6.87 7.48
CA GLY A 104 7.66 7.25 6.66
C GLY A 104 7.33 7.28 5.16
N GLN A 105 6.56 6.30 4.66
CA GLN A 105 6.07 6.32 3.28
C GLN A 105 5.18 7.54 3.02
N ALA A 106 4.23 7.83 3.91
CA ALA A 106 3.33 8.97 3.78
C ALA A 106 4.10 10.30 3.76
N ALA A 107 5.09 10.47 4.65
CA ALA A 107 5.93 11.67 4.68
C ALA A 107 6.65 11.90 3.35
N ARG A 108 7.29 10.86 2.79
CA ARG A 108 7.95 10.94 1.47
C ARG A 108 6.99 11.27 0.33
N MET A 109 5.76 10.75 0.38
CA MET A 109 4.74 11.06 -0.62
C MET A 109 4.31 12.54 -0.55
N LEU A 110 4.17 13.09 0.65
CA LEU A 110 3.85 14.50 0.85
C LEU A 110 5.01 15.42 0.40
N GLU A 111 6.25 15.05 0.68
CA GLU A 111 7.44 15.78 0.21
C GLU A 111 7.49 15.85 -1.32
N LEU A 112 7.25 14.71 -1.99
CA LEU A 112 7.22 14.66 -3.45
C LEU A 112 6.03 15.45 -4.05
N GLU A 113 4.86 15.41 -3.41
CA GLU A 113 3.69 16.18 -3.85
C GLU A 113 3.94 17.69 -3.76
N ASP A 114 4.54 18.15 -2.66
CA ASP A 114 4.96 19.54 -2.49
C ASP A 114 5.99 19.95 -3.56
N GLU A 115 6.95 19.07 -3.88
CA GLU A 115 7.89 19.30 -4.98
C GLU A 115 7.17 19.50 -6.33
N VAL A 116 6.26 18.59 -6.67
CA VAL A 116 5.44 18.68 -7.90
C VAL A 116 4.67 19.99 -7.94
N MET A 117 4.07 20.40 -6.82
CA MET A 117 3.28 21.63 -6.72
C MET A 117 4.14 22.89 -6.86
N ARG A 118 5.35 22.90 -6.31
CA ARG A 118 6.33 23.99 -6.54
C ARG A 118 6.75 24.06 -8.00
N THR A 119 7.06 22.93 -8.65
CA THR A 119 7.41 22.91 -10.07
C THR A 119 6.25 23.41 -10.94
N LEU A 120 5.02 22.98 -10.66
CA LEU A 120 3.82 23.45 -11.38
C LEU A 120 3.64 24.98 -11.27
N ARG A 121 3.99 25.59 -10.13
CA ARG A 121 3.96 27.05 -9.95
C ARG A 121 4.92 27.73 -10.93
N ILE A 122 6.15 27.21 -11.09
CA ILE A 122 7.14 27.73 -12.05
C ILE A 122 6.60 27.58 -13.47
N ILE A 123 6.14 26.39 -13.88
CA ILE A 123 5.64 26.15 -15.25
C ILE A 123 4.50 27.11 -15.59
N ARG A 124 3.55 27.28 -14.66
CA ARG A 124 2.40 28.18 -14.85
C ARG A 124 2.85 29.64 -14.94
N GLY A 125 3.82 30.07 -14.14
CA GLY A 125 4.38 31.42 -14.19
C GLY A 125 5.16 31.71 -15.48
N CYS A 126 5.81 30.71 -16.07
CA CYS A 126 6.54 30.85 -17.33
C CYS A 126 5.64 30.90 -18.57
N ARG A 127 4.40 30.42 -18.48
CA ARG A 127 3.49 30.34 -19.64
C ARG A 127 3.12 31.73 -20.15
N GLY A 128 3.41 32.00 -21.42
CA GLY A 128 3.11 33.28 -22.06
C GLY A 128 4.09 34.41 -21.73
N CYS A 129 5.26 34.08 -21.17
CA CYS A 129 6.31 35.06 -20.90
C CYS A 129 6.78 35.75 -22.19
N GLN A 130 6.95 37.07 -22.13
CA GLN A 130 7.46 37.87 -23.25
C GLN A 130 8.97 37.70 -23.46
N ASN A 131 9.70 37.26 -22.43
CA ASN A 131 11.07 36.78 -22.58
C ASN A 131 11.01 35.36 -23.15
N LEU A 132 11.48 35.21 -24.40
CA LEU A 132 11.58 33.91 -25.09
C LEU A 132 12.35 32.92 -24.19
N PRO A 133 11.68 31.88 -23.65
CA PRO A 133 12.21 31.10 -22.54
C PRO A 133 13.46 30.32 -22.95
N SER A 134 14.59 30.64 -22.32
CA SER A 134 15.76 29.76 -22.24
C SER A 134 16.43 29.98 -20.88
N ALA A 135 17.17 28.98 -20.38
CA ALA A 135 17.96 29.11 -19.16
C ALA A 135 18.97 30.28 -19.22
N LYS A 136 19.32 30.75 -20.42
CA LYS A 136 20.26 31.85 -20.68
C LYS A 136 19.58 33.22 -20.82
N THR A 137 18.29 33.29 -21.15
CA THR A 137 17.52 34.53 -21.37
C THR A 137 16.53 34.87 -20.26
N CYS A 138 16.63 34.20 -19.10
CA CYS A 138 15.83 34.49 -17.90
C CYS A 138 16.58 35.30 -16.81
N PRO A 139 17.38 36.36 -17.12
CA PRO A 139 17.99 37.14 -16.05
C PRO A 139 16.88 37.84 -15.26
N ASP A 140 16.97 37.76 -13.93
CA ASP A 140 16.06 38.40 -12.97
C ASP A 140 14.61 37.90 -12.94
N CYS A 141 14.31 36.73 -13.54
CA CYS A 141 12.97 36.14 -13.46
C CYS A 141 12.61 35.74 -12.02
N PRO A 142 11.48 36.21 -11.46
CA PRO A 142 11.02 35.78 -10.14
C PRO A 142 10.79 34.26 -10.04
N MET A 143 10.49 33.60 -11.16
CA MET A 143 10.32 32.14 -11.21
C MET A 143 11.65 31.39 -11.15
N GLU A 144 12.73 31.99 -11.67
CA GLU A 144 14.09 31.43 -11.57
C GLU A 144 14.65 31.66 -10.16
N LYS A 145 14.45 32.86 -9.60
CA LYS A 145 15.01 33.26 -8.31
C LYS A 145 14.24 32.79 -7.08
N SER A 146 13.11 32.12 -7.28
CA SER A 146 12.30 31.66 -6.14
C SER A 146 12.94 30.45 -5.46
N ASP A 147 12.66 30.29 -4.16
CA ASP A 147 12.93 29.06 -3.39
C ASP A 147 12.14 27.84 -3.93
N ALA A 148 11.43 27.99 -5.05
CA ALA A 148 10.71 26.93 -5.73
C ALA A 148 11.57 26.15 -6.73
N LYS A 149 12.88 26.42 -6.86
CA LYS A 149 13.77 25.52 -7.61
C LYS A 149 13.73 24.13 -6.97
N THR A 150 13.36 23.15 -7.78
CA THR A 150 13.27 21.74 -7.38
C THR A 150 14.11 20.86 -8.30
N ASP A 151 14.38 19.63 -7.91
CA ASP A 151 15.06 18.67 -8.78
C ASP A 151 14.19 18.37 -10.02
N LEU A 152 12.87 18.29 -9.86
CA LEU A 152 11.92 18.20 -10.96
C LEU A 152 12.01 19.38 -11.94
N SER A 153 12.22 20.60 -11.45
CA SER A 153 12.42 21.76 -12.33
C SER A 153 13.70 21.63 -13.16
N GLN A 154 14.76 21.08 -12.57
CA GLN A 154 16.01 20.87 -13.29
C GLN A 154 15.86 19.88 -14.44
N MET A 155 15.06 18.81 -14.24
CA MET A 155 14.76 17.85 -15.31
C MET A 155 14.03 18.46 -16.52
N ILE A 156 13.30 19.56 -16.33
CA ILE A 156 12.51 20.21 -17.40
C ILE A 156 13.33 21.24 -18.15
N TRP A 157 14.18 22.00 -17.45
CA TRP A 157 14.81 23.21 -17.98
C TRP A 157 16.33 23.14 -18.14
N HIS A 158 17.01 22.08 -17.70
CA HIS A 158 18.41 21.85 -18.07
C HIS A 158 18.53 21.14 -19.42
N ASP A 159 19.32 21.71 -20.33
CA ASP A 159 19.78 21.03 -21.54
C ASP A 159 20.71 19.87 -21.13
N SER A 160 20.51 18.68 -21.72
CA SER A 160 21.43 17.54 -21.57
C SER A 160 22.79 17.79 -22.20
#